data_AF-A0A1L8DUU1-F1
#
_entry.id   AF-A0A1L8DUU1-F1
#
_cell.length_a   1.000
_cell.length_b   1.000
_cell.length_c   1.000
_cell.angle_alpha   90.00
_cell.angle_beta   90.00
_cell.angle_gamma   90.00
#
_symmetry.space_group_name_H-M   'P 1'
#
loop_
_entity.id
_entity.type
_entity.pdbx_description
1 polymer ?
#
loop_
_entity_poly.entity_id
_entity_poly.type
_entity_poly.pdbx_seq_one_letter_code
_entity_poly.pdbx_strand_id
1 'polypeptide(L)'
;FDGRTSIELHHLLHPSGPSLRGNISLSSDGHARIVQEQLSEEDRQALVDLARKDAFYTLRATVGSTSGDPVILYTSTKACLLLKNFLLDNLWVSLDHLGSIIGIHQVVAGSQTCTDGEQLNAEFASEFTTGVFVKHSELAPIPDTASFIQKLEREREARERGDVKDNRGFFAKYWMYIVPVVILLLLSGATNPDAAGGGR
;
A
#
# COMPACT_ATOMS: atom_id res chain seq x y z
N PHE A 1 -26.57 -4.84 -23.18
CA PHE A 1 -26.57 -3.41 -22.85
C PHE A 1 -25.12 -3.01 -22.68
N ASP A 2 -24.59 -2.28 -23.65
CA ASP A 2 -23.18 -1.88 -23.67
C ASP A 2 -23.04 -0.63 -22.79
N GLY A 3 -22.71 -0.84 -21.51
CA GLY A 3 -22.68 0.20 -20.48
C GLY A 3 -21.42 1.04 -20.61
N ARG A 4 -21.46 2.06 -21.45
CA ARG A 4 -20.35 3.01 -21.62
C ARG A 4 -20.57 4.23 -20.73
N THR A 5 -19.61 4.52 -19.85
CA THR A 5 -19.64 5.70 -18.98
C THR A 5 -18.78 6.81 -19.58
N SER A 6 -19.30 8.04 -19.62
CA SER A 6 -18.56 9.21 -20.11
C SER A 6 -18.10 10.10 -18.96
N ILE A 7 -16.89 10.64 -19.10
CA ILE A 7 -16.28 11.62 -18.21
C ILE A 7 -15.94 12.85 -19.04
N GLU A 8 -16.58 13.98 -18.78
CA GLU A 8 -16.26 15.24 -19.44
C GLU A 8 -15.16 15.97 -18.68
N LEU A 9 -14.09 16.31 -19.39
CA LEU A 9 -12.94 16.99 -18.83
C LEU A 9 -12.99 18.47 -19.17
N HIS A 10 -12.89 19.29 -18.14
CA HIS A 10 -12.80 20.73 -18.27
C HIS A 10 -11.57 21.25 -17.53
N HIS A 11 -10.88 22.21 -18.11
CA HIS A 11 -9.81 22.94 -17.43
C HIS A 11 -10.29 24.28 -16.89
N LEU A 12 -9.79 24.66 -15.71
CA LEU A 12 -10.11 25.92 -15.05
C LEU A 12 -8.93 26.86 -15.23
N LEU A 13 -8.77 27.39 -16.45
CA LEU A 13 -7.73 28.35 -16.80
C LEU A 13 -8.18 29.80 -16.54
N HIS A 14 -9.47 30.05 -16.67
CA HIS A 14 -10.05 31.39 -16.64
C HIS A 14 -10.96 31.60 -15.43
N PRO A 15 -11.04 32.83 -14.90
CA PRO A 15 -12.01 33.17 -13.85
C PRO A 15 -13.45 33.19 -14.36
N SER A 16 -13.65 33.30 -15.68
CA SER A 16 -14.97 33.27 -16.33
C SER A 16 -15.64 31.90 -16.20
N GLY A 17 -14.86 30.83 -16.04
CA GLY A 17 -15.38 29.49 -15.84
C GLY A 17 -14.53 28.40 -16.49
N PRO A 18 -15.00 27.15 -16.42
CA PRO A 18 -14.35 25.99 -17.00
C PRO A 18 -14.50 25.96 -18.53
N SER A 19 -13.39 25.77 -19.25
CA SER A 19 -13.38 25.48 -20.69
C SER A 19 -13.29 23.97 -20.97
N LEU A 20 -13.76 23.52 -22.13
CA LEU A 20 -13.77 22.10 -22.48
C LEU A 20 -12.36 21.64 -22.88
N ARG A 21 -11.84 20.59 -22.23
CA ARG A 21 -10.58 19.95 -22.60
C ARG A 21 -10.79 18.71 -23.47
N GLY A 22 -11.88 17.98 -23.23
CA GLY A 22 -12.17 16.74 -23.94
C GLY A 22 -13.09 15.82 -23.16
N ASN A 23 -13.20 14.57 -23.61
CA ASN A 23 -13.97 13.54 -22.94
C ASN A 23 -13.19 12.22 -22.85
N ILE A 24 -13.45 11.46 -21.79
CA ILE A 24 -13.03 10.07 -21.65
C ILE A 24 -14.29 9.22 -21.72
N SER A 25 -14.22 8.17 -22.52
CA SER A 25 -15.25 7.16 -22.57
C SER A 25 -14.68 5.85 -22.04
N LEU A 26 -15.32 5.31 -21.01
CA LEU A 26 -14.93 4.08 -20.34
C LEU A 26 -15.92 2.98 -20.71
N SER A 27 -15.39 1.87 -21.20
CA SER A 27 -16.15 0.65 -21.47
C SER A 27 -16.13 -0.26 -20.23
N SER A 28 -17.13 -1.13 -20.10
CA SER A 28 -17.29 -2.04 -18.97
C SER A 28 -16.18 -3.10 -18.84
N ASP A 29 -15.45 -3.35 -19.93
CA ASP A 29 -14.26 -4.19 -19.99
C ASP A 29 -12.98 -3.50 -19.50
N GLY A 30 -13.08 -2.25 -19.03
CA GLY A 30 -11.96 -1.46 -18.53
C GLY A 30 -11.16 -0.76 -19.61
N HIS A 31 -11.55 -0.85 -20.89
CA HIS A 31 -10.94 -0.05 -21.95
C HIS A 31 -11.38 1.41 -21.87
N ALA A 32 -10.41 2.31 -21.82
CA ALA A 32 -10.64 3.75 -21.87
C ALA A 32 -10.19 4.33 -23.20
N ARG A 33 -11.00 5.22 -23.76
CA ARG A 33 -10.66 6.04 -24.92
C ARG A 33 -10.83 7.51 -24.57
N ILE A 34 -9.87 8.33 -24.96
CA ILE A 34 -9.90 9.78 -24.79
C ILE A 34 -10.10 10.47 -26.14
N VAL A 35 -10.86 11.55 -26.14
CA VAL A 35 -10.97 12.53 -27.23
C VAL A 35 -10.68 13.89 -26.64
N GLN A 36 -9.80 14.66 -27.27
CA GLN A 36 -9.31 15.94 -26.76
C GLN A 36 -9.59 17.05 -27.76
N GLU A 37 -9.87 18.23 -27.24
CA GLU A 37 -9.99 19.45 -28.02
C GLU A 37 -8.62 20.14 -28.13
N GLN A 38 -8.40 20.85 -29.23
CA GLN A 38 -7.23 21.70 -29.36
C GLN A 38 -7.34 22.90 -28.41
N LEU A 39 -6.22 23.28 -27.81
CA LEU A 39 -6.15 24.49 -26.99
C LEU A 39 -6.32 25.73 -27.85
N SER A 40 -7.19 26.64 -27.42
CA SER A 40 -7.26 27.96 -28.02
C SER A 40 -5.99 28.77 -27.70
N GLU A 41 -5.65 29.75 -28.54
CA GLU A 41 -4.49 30.62 -28.26
C GLU A 41 -4.64 31.37 -26.92
N GLU A 42 -5.87 31.68 -26.51
CA GLU A 42 -6.15 32.27 -25.20
C GLU A 42 -5.84 31.30 -24.06
N ASP A 43 -6.31 30.04 -24.15
CA ASP A 43 -6.00 28.99 -23.17
C ASP A 43 -4.50 28.72 -23.07
N ARG A 44 -3.78 28.75 -24.21
CA ARG A 44 -2.31 28.59 -24.25
C ARG A 44 -1.63 29.68 -23.45
N GLN A 45 -2.02 30.94 -23.68
CA GLN A 45 -1.44 32.08 -22.96
C GLN A 45 -1.80 32.04 -21.47
N ALA A 46 -3.04 31.69 -21.13
CA ALA A 46 -3.48 31.54 -19.74
C ALA A 46 -2.67 30.46 -19.01
N LEU A 47 -2.38 29.34 -19.67
CA LEU A 47 -1.55 28.27 -19.09
C LEU A 47 -0.10 28.73 -18.87
N VAL A 48 0.48 29.49 -19.80
CA VAL A 48 1.80 30.13 -19.66
C VAL A 48 1.80 31.10 -18.48
N ASP A 49 0.76 31.91 -18.34
CA ASP A 49 0.64 32.87 -17.24
C ASP A 49 0.51 32.19 -15.88
N LEU A 50 -0.23 31.07 -15.80
CA LEU A 50 -0.28 30.24 -14.60
C LEU A 50 1.10 29.69 -14.25
N ALA A 51 1.83 29.18 -15.24
CA ALA A 51 3.14 28.62 -15.02
C ALA A 51 4.18 29.65 -14.55
N ARG A 52 4.16 30.87 -15.11
CA ARG A 52 5.03 31.98 -14.69
C ARG A 52 4.76 32.45 -13.27
N LYS A 53 3.54 32.25 -12.77
CA LYS A 53 3.12 32.59 -11.40
C LYS A 53 3.32 31.45 -10.41
N ASP A 54 3.98 30.35 -10.81
CA ASP A 54 4.07 29.09 -10.06
C ASP A 54 2.70 28.59 -9.56
N ALA A 55 1.65 28.80 -10.37
CA ALA A 55 0.28 28.44 -10.05
C ALA A 55 -0.08 27.03 -10.55
N PHE A 56 -1.22 26.53 -10.06
CA PHE A 56 -1.73 25.21 -10.41
C PHE A 56 -2.69 25.28 -11.60
N TYR A 57 -2.51 24.36 -12.52
CA TYR A 57 -3.53 23.95 -13.48
C TYR A 57 -4.54 23.04 -12.78
N THR A 58 -5.82 23.37 -12.86
CA THR A 58 -6.90 22.58 -12.26
C THR A 58 -7.77 21.96 -13.34
N LEU A 59 -7.95 20.65 -13.26
CA LEU A 59 -8.81 19.85 -14.11
C LEU A 59 -10.05 19.45 -13.32
N ARG A 60 -11.22 19.72 -13.89
CA ARG A 60 -12.53 19.25 -13.43
C ARG A 60 -12.98 18.10 -14.33
N ALA A 61 -13.28 16.96 -13.72
CA ALA A 61 -13.89 15.82 -14.38
C ALA A 61 -15.34 15.67 -13.93
N THR A 62 -16.27 15.73 -14.88
CA THR A 62 -17.70 15.54 -14.63
C THR A 62 -18.08 14.16 -15.15
N VAL A 63 -18.46 13.25 -14.27
CA VAL A 63 -18.91 11.90 -14.63
C VAL A 63 -20.40 11.93 -14.89
N GLY A 64 -20.81 11.52 -16.09
CA GLY A 64 -22.22 11.40 -16.44
C GLY A 64 -22.90 10.28 -15.66
N SER A 65 -23.96 10.60 -14.91
CA SER A 65 -24.80 9.62 -14.22
C SER A 65 -26.04 9.34 -15.05
N THR A 66 -26.39 8.05 -15.22
CA THR A 66 -27.62 7.63 -15.92
C THR A 66 -28.88 7.76 -15.06
N SER A 67 -28.76 8.08 -13.76
CA SER A 67 -29.86 7.99 -12.79
C SER A 67 -29.87 9.08 -11.71
N GLY A 68 -28.98 10.09 -11.76
CA GLY A 68 -28.91 11.13 -10.73
C GLY A 68 -28.00 12.32 -11.08
N ASP A 69 -27.65 13.11 -10.06
CA ASP A 69 -26.73 14.25 -10.20
C ASP A 69 -25.34 13.81 -10.67
N PRO A 70 -24.66 14.62 -11.50
CA PRO A 70 -23.33 14.29 -11.99
C PRO A 70 -22.31 14.32 -10.85
N VAL A 71 -21.38 13.36 -10.85
CA VAL A 71 -20.25 13.35 -9.91
C VAL A 71 -19.16 14.26 -10.45
N ILE A 72 -18.79 15.28 -9.69
CA ILE A 72 -17.75 16.24 -10.06
C ILE A 72 -16.50 15.98 -9.24
N LEU A 73 -15.38 15.73 -9.93
CA LEU A 73 -14.08 15.47 -9.35
C LEU A 73 -13.08 16.53 -9.81
N TYR A 74 -12.10 16.84 -8.97
CA TYR A 74 -11.06 17.82 -9.27
C TYR A 74 -9.68 17.23 -9.03
N THR A 75 -8.74 17.58 -9.90
CA THR A 75 -7.31 17.31 -9.71
C THR A 75 -6.52 18.55 -10.11
N SER A 76 -5.43 18.83 -9.41
CA SER A 76 -4.59 20.00 -9.67
C SER A 76 -3.13 19.57 -9.78
N THR A 77 -2.41 20.15 -10.74
CA THR A 77 -0.97 19.97 -10.94
C THR A 77 -0.32 21.31 -11.20
N LYS A 78 0.99 21.45 -10.97
CA LYS A 78 1.68 22.71 -11.28
C LYS A 78 1.62 22.96 -12.79
N ALA A 79 1.19 24.15 -13.20
CA ALA A 79 1.07 24.51 -14.61
C ALA A 79 2.41 24.46 -15.34
N CYS A 80 3.49 24.84 -14.65
CA CYS A 80 4.85 24.77 -15.18
C CYS A 80 5.30 23.34 -15.54
N LEU A 81 4.87 22.32 -14.79
CA LEU A 81 5.21 20.93 -15.09
C LEU A 81 4.57 20.48 -16.39
N LEU A 82 3.30 20.85 -16.62
CA LEU A 82 2.61 20.53 -17.86
C LEU A 82 3.29 21.17 -19.07
N LEU A 83 3.61 22.46 -19.01
CA LEU A 83 4.29 23.14 -20.12
C LEU A 83 5.69 22.58 -20.38
N LYS A 84 6.47 22.35 -19.32
CA LYS A 84 7.83 21.79 -19.44
C LYS A 84 7.85 20.43 -20.11
N ASN A 85 6.81 19.63 -19.88
CA ASN A 85 6.67 18.30 -20.46
C ASN A 85 5.74 18.30 -21.68
N PHE A 86 5.62 19.43 -22.40
CA PHE A 86 4.86 19.52 -23.66
C PHE A 86 3.42 18.98 -23.56
N LEU A 87 2.75 19.27 -22.45
CA LEU A 87 1.39 18.82 -22.14
C LEU A 87 1.21 17.30 -22.16
N LEU A 88 2.27 16.55 -21.86
CA LEU A 88 2.24 15.11 -21.75
C LEU A 88 1.87 14.68 -20.32
N ASP A 89 0.69 14.08 -20.19
CA ASP A 89 0.14 13.68 -18.89
C ASP A 89 -0.56 12.32 -18.93
N ASN A 90 -0.71 11.73 -17.74
CA ASN A 90 -1.41 10.49 -17.52
C ASN A 90 -2.57 10.74 -16.55
N LEU A 91 -3.78 10.36 -16.97
CA LEU A 91 -4.98 10.40 -16.14
C LEU A 91 -5.27 8.99 -15.61
N TRP A 92 -5.29 8.86 -14.29
CA TRP A 92 -5.70 7.65 -13.59
C TRP A 92 -7.14 7.79 -13.14
N VAL A 93 -8.02 6.97 -13.68
CA VAL A 93 -9.42 6.87 -13.29
C VAL A 93 -9.55 5.71 -12.30
N SER A 94 -10.00 6.00 -11.09
CA SER A 94 -10.20 4.98 -10.05
C SER A 94 -11.66 4.58 -9.96
N LEU A 95 -11.91 3.27 -9.97
CA LEU A 95 -13.24 2.66 -9.89
C LEU A 95 -13.42 1.97 -8.54
N ASP A 96 -14.62 2.05 -7.98
CA ASP A 96 -15.03 1.22 -6.85
C ASP A 96 -15.27 -0.25 -7.26
N HIS A 97 -15.63 -1.08 -6.29
CA HIS A 97 -15.95 -2.50 -6.50
C HIS A 97 -17.22 -2.75 -7.35
N LEU A 98 -18.05 -1.73 -7.58
CA LEU A 98 -19.25 -1.77 -8.42
C LEU A 98 -19.00 -1.20 -9.83
N GLY A 99 -17.80 -0.68 -10.10
CA GLY A 99 -17.45 -0.03 -11.36
C GLY A 99 -17.81 1.46 -11.44
N SER A 100 -18.22 2.08 -10.33
CA SER A 100 -18.48 3.52 -10.25
C SER A 100 -17.18 4.30 -10.15
N ILE A 101 -17.09 5.44 -10.82
CA ILE A 101 -15.90 6.30 -10.78
C ILE A 101 -15.89 7.07 -9.47
N ILE A 102 -14.83 6.88 -8.68
CA ILE A 102 -14.66 7.51 -7.37
C ILE A 102 -13.52 8.53 -7.31
N GLY A 103 -12.63 8.54 -8.32
CA GLY A 103 -11.48 9.41 -8.33
C GLY A 103 -10.85 9.58 -9.69
N ILE A 104 -10.25 10.75 -9.91
CA ILE A 104 -9.37 11.04 -11.04
C ILE A 104 -8.07 11.64 -10.52
N HIS A 105 -6.94 11.18 -11.04
CA HIS A 105 -5.63 11.73 -10.68
C HIS A 105 -4.85 12.06 -11.95
N GLN A 106 -4.33 13.28 -12.03
CA GLN A 106 -3.45 13.70 -13.12
C GLN A 106 -2.00 13.61 -12.67
N VAL A 107 -1.18 12.93 -13.47
CA VAL A 107 0.26 12.83 -13.27
C VAL A 107 0.96 13.31 -14.53
N VAL A 108 1.85 14.28 -14.41
CA VAL A 108 2.65 14.74 -15.55
C VAL A 108 3.79 13.75 -15.78
N ALA A 109 3.97 13.26 -16.99
CA ALA A 109 5.08 12.37 -17.28
C ALA A 109 6.33 13.19 -17.67
N GLY A 110 7.50 12.74 -17.22
CA GLY A 110 8.76 13.44 -17.43
C GLY A 110 9.23 14.19 -16.17
N SER A 111 9.75 15.41 -16.37
CA SER A 111 10.33 16.22 -15.29
C SER A 111 9.29 16.55 -14.22
N GLN A 112 9.67 16.33 -12.95
CA GLN A 112 8.83 16.64 -11.77
C GLN A 112 9.24 17.94 -11.09
N THR A 113 10.17 18.70 -11.68
CA THR A 113 10.66 19.96 -11.12
C THR A 113 10.53 21.10 -12.12
N CYS A 114 10.12 22.26 -11.60
CA CYS A 114 10.17 23.53 -12.31
C CYS A 114 11.32 24.35 -11.73
N THR A 115 12.20 24.84 -12.59
CA THR A 115 13.31 25.70 -12.19
C THR A 115 13.00 27.15 -12.54
N ASP A 116 13.36 28.06 -11.64
CA ASP A 116 13.19 29.50 -11.87
C ASP A 116 14.04 29.95 -13.07
N GLY A 117 13.45 30.73 -13.97
CA GLY A 117 14.12 31.25 -15.17
C GLY A 117 14.08 30.34 -16.41
N GLU A 118 13.41 29.19 -16.34
CA GLU A 118 13.14 28.36 -17.51
C GLU A 118 12.17 29.11 -18.45
N GLN A 119 12.53 29.23 -19.74
CA GLN A 119 11.70 29.95 -20.70
C GLN A 119 10.48 29.11 -21.05
N LEU A 120 9.34 29.37 -20.39
CA LEU A 120 8.06 28.72 -20.68
C LEU A 120 7.29 29.55 -21.72
N ASN A 121 7.10 28.97 -22.90
CA ASN A 121 6.48 29.61 -24.06
C ASN A 121 5.20 28.88 -24.48
N ALA A 122 4.29 29.60 -25.14
CA ALA A 122 3.01 29.07 -25.62
C ALA A 122 3.17 27.97 -26.68
N GLU A 123 4.31 27.92 -27.39
CA GLU A 123 4.65 26.87 -28.36
C GLU A 123 4.71 25.47 -27.71
N PHE A 124 5.03 25.40 -26.41
CA PHE A 124 5.01 24.15 -25.65
C PHE A 124 3.59 23.69 -25.31
N ALA A 125 2.60 24.57 -25.46
CA ALA A 125 1.19 24.33 -25.16
C ALA A 125 0.39 23.95 -26.41
N SER A 126 0.96 23.17 -27.34
CA SER A 126 0.30 22.92 -28.62
C SER A 126 -0.98 22.09 -28.46
N GLU A 127 -0.84 20.84 -28.04
CA GLU A 127 -1.92 19.88 -27.85
C GLU A 127 -1.61 18.99 -26.64
N PHE A 128 -2.64 18.60 -25.89
CA PHE A 128 -2.45 17.61 -24.83
C PHE A 128 -2.22 16.23 -25.41
N THR A 129 -1.18 15.56 -24.92
CA THR A 129 -0.94 14.14 -25.20
C THR A 129 -1.20 13.35 -23.92
N THR A 130 -2.43 12.86 -23.79
CA THR A 130 -2.88 12.24 -22.53
C THR A 130 -2.95 10.72 -22.63
N GLY A 131 -2.26 10.00 -21.74
CA GLY A 131 -2.52 8.59 -21.45
C GLY A 131 -3.66 8.42 -20.45
N VAL A 132 -4.56 7.45 -20.65
CA VAL A 132 -5.63 7.14 -19.68
C VAL A 132 -5.46 5.73 -19.14
N PHE A 133 -5.44 5.61 -17.82
CA PHE A 133 -5.29 4.35 -17.10
C PHE A 133 -6.46 4.17 -16.15
N VAL A 134 -6.98 2.94 -16.09
CA VAL A 134 -8.12 2.59 -15.24
C VAL A 134 -7.62 1.71 -14.10
N LYS A 135 -7.79 2.18 -12.87
CA LYS A 135 -7.46 1.46 -11.65
C LYS A 135 -8.73 0.87 -11.05
N HIS A 136 -8.77 -0.45 -10.98
CA HIS A 136 -9.86 -1.19 -10.36
C HIS A 136 -9.60 -1.36 -8.85
N SER A 137 -10.67 -1.55 -8.09
CA SER A 137 -10.57 -1.95 -6.69
C SER A 137 -10.05 -3.38 -6.61
N GLU A 138 -8.87 -3.56 -6.01
CA GLU A 138 -8.26 -4.88 -5.80
C GLU A 138 -8.70 -5.46 -4.45
N LEU A 139 -8.86 -6.78 -4.40
CA LEU A 139 -9.12 -7.47 -3.15
C LEU A 139 -7.85 -7.48 -2.29
N ALA A 140 -8.02 -7.25 -0.99
CA ALA A 140 -6.92 -7.33 -0.04
C ALA A 140 -6.31 -8.75 -0.04
N PRO A 141 -4.99 -8.87 0.18
CA PRO A 141 -4.35 -10.17 0.30
C PRO A 141 -4.95 -10.95 1.48
N ILE A 142 -5.25 -12.22 1.24
CA ILE A 142 -5.76 -13.13 2.28
C ILE A 142 -4.62 -13.40 3.27
N PRO A 143 -4.84 -13.28 4.59
CA PRO A 143 -3.80 -13.54 5.57
C PRO A 143 -3.33 -15.00 5.52
N ASP A 144 -2.02 -15.21 5.65
CA ASP A 144 -1.41 -16.55 5.72
C ASP A 144 -1.68 -17.19 7.10
N THR A 145 -2.86 -17.76 7.23
CA THR A 145 -3.26 -18.52 8.42
C THR A 145 -2.60 -19.89 8.46
N ALA A 146 -2.19 -20.46 7.32
CA ALA A 146 -1.60 -21.79 7.26
C ALA A 146 -0.23 -21.83 7.95
N SER A 147 0.65 -20.88 7.65
CA SER A 147 1.96 -20.78 8.30
C SER A 147 1.83 -20.47 9.80
N PHE A 148 0.84 -19.64 10.17
CA PHE A 148 0.56 -19.35 11.57
C PHE A 148 0.10 -20.60 12.33
N ILE A 149 -0.82 -21.38 11.75
CA ILE A 149 -1.31 -22.64 12.32
C ILE A 149 -0.17 -23.65 12.44
N GLN A 150 0.63 -23.86 11.39
CA GLN A 150 1.79 -24.77 11.44
C GLN A 150 2.80 -24.35 12.51
N LYS A 151 3.04 -23.05 12.69
CA LYS A 151 3.89 -22.54 13.76
C LYS A 151 3.28 -22.88 15.14
N LEU A 152 1.99 -22.65 15.31
CA LEU A 152 1.29 -22.94 16.56
C LEU A 152 1.29 -24.44 16.88
N GLU A 153 1.07 -25.30 15.88
CA GLU A 153 1.15 -26.76 16.00
C GLU A 153 2.56 -27.20 16.35
N ARG A 154 3.60 -26.68 15.68
CA ARG A 154 4.99 -26.98 16.00
C ARG A 154 5.37 -26.56 17.42
N GLU A 155 4.93 -25.38 17.85
CA GLU A 155 5.16 -24.90 19.22
C GLU A 155 4.41 -25.76 20.24
N ARG A 156 3.17 -26.17 19.93
CA ARG A 156 2.38 -27.09 20.75
C ARG A 156 3.06 -28.45 20.86
N GLU A 157 3.48 -29.03 19.75
CA GLU A 157 4.23 -30.28 19.73
C GLU A 157 5.55 -30.18 20.51
N ALA A 158 6.27 -29.06 20.41
CA ALA A 158 7.51 -28.84 21.17
C ALA A 158 7.24 -28.71 22.68
N ARG A 159 6.11 -28.12 23.07
CA ARG A 159 5.67 -28.07 24.48
C ARG A 159 5.20 -29.43 24.99
N GLU A 160 4.44 -30.17 24.18
CA GLU A 160 3.96 -31.52 24.52
C GLU A 160 5.10 -32.54 24.58
N ARG A 161 6.13 -32.39 23.73
CA ARG A 161 7.39 -33.15 23.78
C ARG A 161 8.36 -32.67 24.88
N GLY A 162 7.86 -31.94 25.87
CA GLY A 162 8.63 -31.26 26.92
C GLY A 162 9.80 -32.07 27.50
N ASP A 163 10.91 -31.36 27.68
CA ASP A 163 12.12 -31.63 28.47
C ASP A 163 12.40 -33.14 28.71
N VAL A 164 13.20 -33.73 27.82
CA VAL A 164 13.81 -35.07 28.02
C VAL A 164 14.89 -34.99 29.12
N LYS A 165 14.59 -34.36 30.25
CA LYS A 165 15.35 -34.54 31.47
C LYS A 165 15.13 -35.97 31.91
N ASP A 166 16.24 -36.64 32.20
CA ASP A 166 16.27 -38.01 32.69
C ASP A 166 15.31 -38.16 33.89
N ASN A 167 14.11 -38.71 33.64
CA ASN A 167 13.07 -38.92 34.65
C ASN A 167 13.36 -40.12 35.56
N ARG A 168 14.57 -40.69 35.50
CA ARG A 168 15.00 -41.71 36.47
C ARG A 168 15.05 -41.07 37.86
N GLY A 169 14.21 -41.57 38.76
CA GLY A 169 14.15 -41.08 40.14
C GLY A 169 15.52 -41.08 40.81
N PHE A 170 15.74 -40.17 41.76
CA PHE A 170 17.02 -39.97 42.45
C PHE A 170 17.71 -41.29 42.88
N PHE A 171 16.96 -42.23 43.47
CA PHE A 171 17.50 -43.53 43.87
C PHE A 171 17.98 -44.39 42.70
N ALA A 172 17.26 -44.40 41.58
CA ALA A 172 17.65 -45.15 40.38
C ALA A 172 18.98 -44.62 39.79
N LYS A 173 19.27 -43.34 39.99
CA LYS A 173 20.52 -42.71 39.53
C LYS A 173 21.69 -42.92 40.48
N TYR A 174 21.43 -42.94 41.79
CA TYR A 174 22.50 -42.87 42.80
C TYR A 174 22.64 -44.12 43.69
N TRP A 175 21.85 -45.19 43.49
CA TRP A 175 21.92 -46.39 44.34
C TRP A 175 23.34 -46.98 44.44
N MET A 176 24.11 -46.98 43.35
CA MET A 176 25.48 -47.49 43.32
C MET A 176 26.43 -46.69 44.23
N TYR A 177 26.13 -45.42 44.51
CA TYR A 177 26.93 -44.58 45.42
C TYR A 177 26.40 -44.62 46.85
N ILE A 178 25.08 -44.75 47.03
CA ILE A 178 24.46 -44.84 48.36
C ILE A 178 24.86 -46.15 49.06
N VAL A 179 24.85 -47.28 48.34
CA VAL A 179 25.13 -48.61 48.92
C VAL A 179 26.52 -48.69 49.57
N PRO A 180 27.63 -48.31 48.90
CA PRO A 180 28.97 -48.34 49.51
C PRO A 180 29.09 -47.45 50.76
N VAL A 181 28.49 -46.26 50.74
CA VAL A 181 28.56 -45.31 51.88
C VAL A 181 27.82 -45.86 53.10
N VAL A 182 26.65 -46.45 52.90
CA VAL A 182 25.88 -47.08 54.00
C VAL A 182 26.61 -48.29 54.56
N ILE A 183 27.25 -49.11 53.72
CA ILE A 183 28.07 -50.24 54.17
C ILE A 183 29.25 -49.75 55.03
N LEU A 184 29.96 -48.70 54.59
CA LEU A 184 31.05 -48.10 55.36
C LEU A 184 30.57 -47.52 56.70
N LEU A 185 29.40 -46.89 56.73
CA LEU A 185 28.78 -46.37 57.96
C LEU A 185 28.39 -47.49 58.93
N LEU A 186 27.86 -48.60 58.44
CA LEU A 186 27.51 -49.75 59.28
C LEU A 186 28.74 -50.45 59.83
N LEU A 187 29.81 -50.58 59.03
CA LEU A 187 31.08 -51.15 59.49
C LEU A 187 31.79 -50.23 60.49
N SER A 188 31.75 -48.91 60.29
CA SER A 188 32.32 -47.94 61.24
C SER A 188 31.46 -47.74 62.50
N GLY A 189 30.14 -47.92 62.41
CA GLY A 189 29.25 -47.97 63.57
C GLY A 189 29.36 -49.27 64.37
N ALA A 190 29.60 -50.41 63.72
CA ALA A 190 29.78 -51.71 64.36
C ALA A 190 31.18 -51.92 64.96
N THR A 191 32.16 -51.07 64.62
CA THR A 191 33.54 -51.13 65.15
C THR A 191 33.80 -50.14 66.28
N ASN A 192 32.74 -49.58 66.88
CA ASN A 192 32.81 -48.89 68.17
C ASN A 192 32.29 -49.83 69.29
N PRO A 193 33.15 -50.68 69.90
CA PRO A 193 32.73 -51.53 71.01
C PRO A 193 32.50 -50.80 72.35
N ASP A 194 32.70 -49.48 72.45
CA ASP A 194 32.55 -48.73 73.70
C ASP A 194 31.35 -47.75 73.69
N ALA A 195 30.14 -48.27 73.50
CA ALA A 195 28.90 -47.54 73.83
C ALA A 195 27.79 -48.45 74.36
N ALA A 196 28.16 -49.58 74.98
CA ALA A 196 27.27 -50.45 75.73
C ALA A 196 27.84 -50.68 77.14
N GLY A 197 27.71 -49.68 78.02
CA GLY A 197 27.95 -49.85 79.45
C GLY A 197 28.45 -48.58 80.16
N GLY A 198 27.58 -47.93 80.94
CA GLY A 198 28.01 -46.87 81.87
C GLY A 198 26.90 -45.94 82.31
N GLY A 199 25.97 -46.43 83.13
CA GLY A 199 25.14 -45.58 83.98
C GLY A 199 25.81 -45.38 85.34
N ARG A 200 25.73 -44.14 85.86
CA ARG A 200 26.26 -43.60 87.13
C ARG A 200 27.71 -43.16 87.14
#